data_AF-A0A0F7ZGB4-F1
#
_entry.id   AF-A0A0F7ZGB4-F1
#
_cell.length_a   1.000
_cell.length_b   1.000
_cell.length_c   1.000
_cell.angle_alpha   90.00
_cell.angle_beta   90.00
_cell.angle_gamma   90.00
#
_symmetry.space_group_name_H-M   'P 1'
#
loop_
_entity.id
_entity.type
_entity.pdbx_description
1 polymer ?
#
loop_
_entity_poly.entity_id
_entity_poly.type
_entity_poly.pdbx_seq_one_letter_code
_entity_poly.pdbx_strand_id
1 'polypeptide(L)'
;MEHSHSRTPSQRLIGRPPAARSIDHEVYALGGSPSALDFSQQRLQAEKSRIHPKELIAELNRKIGRMREELEYYKRLIDEALYPLLSDIEHCSRVLNGAVERCYAEGKVAR
;
A
#
# COMPACT_ATOMS: atom_id res chain seq x y z
N MET A 1 -35.89 37.53 38.65
CA MET A 1 -36.51 36.23 38.33
C MET A 1 -37.40 36.49 37.13
N GLU A 2 -37.20 35.96 35.93
CA GLU A 2 -36.56 34.72 35.50
C GLU A 2 -35.98 34.94 34.08
N HIS A 3 -34.76 34.48 33.81
CA HIS A 3 -34.21 34.46 32.46
C HIS A 3 -34.57 33.15 31.78
N SER A 4 -35.50 33.22 30.83
CA SER A 4 -35.96 32.10 30.01
C SER A 4 -34.88 31.71 29.01
N HIS A 5 -34.01 30.77 29.40
CA HIS A 5 -33.11 30.10 28.46
C HIS A 5 -33.86 29.00 27.72
N SER A 6 -34.40 29.33 26.55
CA SER A 6 -34.84 28.36 25.55
C SER A 6 -33.62 27.62 25.00
N ARG A 7 -33.22 26.53 25.68
CA ARG A 7 -32.29 25.54 25.12
C ARG A 7 -33.03 24.75 24.05
N THR A 8 -32.93 25.20 22.80
CA THR A 8 -33.27 24.36 21.65
C THR A 8 -32.29 23.18 21.60
N PRO A 9 -32.76 21.92 21.61
CA PRO A 9 -31.88 20.80 21.33
C PRO A 9 -31.59 20.79 19.83
N SER A 10 -30.39 21.24 19.44
CA SER A 10 -29.87 21.01 18.09
C SER A 10 -30.00 19.53 17.75
N GLN A 11 -30.77 19.24 16.71
CA GLN A 11 -30.83 17.94 16.05
C GLN A 11 -29.40 17.44 15.85
N ARG A 12 -29.03 16.39 16.58
CA ARG A 12 -27.80 15.64 16.33
C ARG A 12 -28.00 14.91 15.01
N LEU A 13 -27.50 15.49 13.93
CA LEU A 13 -27.27 14.76 12.69
C LEU A 13 -26.21 13.71 13.00
N ILE A 14 -26.65 12.47 13.16
CA ILE A 14 -25.82 11.29 13.47
C ILE A 14 -24.71 11.23 12.41
N GLY A 15 -23.46 11.34 12.85
CA GLY A 15 -22.27 11.19 12.00
C GLY A 15 -21.52 12.47 11.61
N ARG A 16 -22.03 13.68 11.92
CA ARG A 16 -21.27 14.93 11.72
C ARG A 16 -20.74 15.46 13.06
N PRO A 17 -19.43 15.73 13.20
CA PRO A 17 -18.91 16.36 14.41
C PRO A 17 -19.62 17.72 14.65
N PRO A 18 -19.91 18.05 15.91
CA PRO A 18 -20.60 19.29 16.25
C PRO A 18 -19.77 20.50 15.78
N ALA A 19 -20.46 21.51 15.23
CA ALA A 19 -19.81 22.77 14.91
C ALA A 19 -19.26 23.43 16.19
N ALA A 20 -18.05 23.99 16.08
CA ALA A 20 -17.43 24.74 17.16
C ALA A 20 -18.32 25.91 17.61
N ARG A 21 -18.44 26.07 18.93
CA ARG A 21 -19.19 27.13 19.59
C ARG A 21 -18.21 28.16 20.16
N SER A 22 -18.73 29.32 20.59
CA SER A 22 -17.91 30.40 21.18
C SER A 22 -17.00 29.92 22.30
N ILE A 23 -17.50 29.02 23.16
CA ILE A 23 -16.73 28.44 24.27
C ILE A 23 -15.56 27.57 23.82
N ASP A 24 -15.67 26.89 22.67
CA ASP A 24 -14.55 26.12 22.13
C ASP A 24 -13.40 27.06 21.72
N HIS A 25 -13.74 28.21 21.13
CA HIS A 25 -12.74 29.23 20.79
C HIS A 25 -12.09 29.86 22.03
N GLU A 26 -12.85 30.09 23.10
CA GLU A 26 -12.35 30.61 24.37
C GLU A 26 -11.41 29.61 25.05
N VAL A 27 -11.79 28.33 25.14
CA VAL A 27 -10.94 27.26 25.69
C VAL A 27 -9.65 27.15 24.91
N TYR A 28 -9.72 27.25 23.58
CA TYR A 28 -8.53 27.24 22.73
C TYR A 28 -7.62 28.46 22.95
N ALA A 29 -8.20 29.65 23.08
CA ALA A 29 -7.44 30.87 23.37
C ALA A 29 -6.71 30.80 24.73
N LEU A 30 -7.24 30.02 25.68
CA LEU A 30 -6.62 29.73 26.98
C LEU A 30 -5.62 28.56 26.93
N GLY A 31 -5.30 28.04 25.74
CA GLY A 31 -4.35 26.94 25.54
C GLY A 31 -4.93 25.53 25.67
N GLY A 32 -6.26 25.39 25.75
CA GLY A 32 -6.94 24.09 25.71
C GLY A 32 -7.10 23.54 24.28
N SER A 33 -7.47 22.26 24.15
CA SER A 33 -7.74 21.62 22.85
C SER A 33 -9.18 21.10 22.78
N PRO A 34 -10.14 21.90 22.29
CA PRO A 34 -11.51 21.44 22.08
C PRO A 34 -11.60 20.54 20.84
N SER A 35 -12.18 19.36 21.01
CA SER A 35 -12.39 18.39 19.92
C SER A 35 -13.23 18.96 18.76
N ALA A 36 -14.11 19.92 19.02
CA ALA A 36 -14.90 20.59 17.98
C ALA A 36 -14.05 21.44 17.02
N LEU A 37 -12.91 21.99 17.48
CA LEU A 37 -11.99 22.73 16.63
C LEU A 37 -11.11 21.80 15.79
N ASP A 38 -10.81 20.59 16.28
CA ASP A 38 -10.06 19.57 15.53
C ASP A 38 -10.81 19.18 14.24
N PHE A 39 -12.14 19.17 14.28
CA PHE A 39 -13.00 18.91 13.11
C PHE A 39 -13.36 20.17 12.30
N SER A 40 -12.77 21.33 12.62
CA SER A 40 -13.02 22.53 11.83
C SER A 40 -12.50 22.33 10.40
N GLN A 41 -13.27 22.82 9.43
CA GLN A 41 -12.93 22.71 8.01
C GLN A 41 -11.54 23.30 7.70
N GLN A 42 -11.13 24.34 8.43
CA GLN A 42 -9.79 24.94 8.30
C GLN A 42 -8.68 23.98 8.74
N ARG A 43 -8.83 23.25 9.86
CA ARG A 43 -7.82 22.27 10.31
C ARG A 43 -7.79 21.02 9.44
N LEU A 44 -8.95 20.51 9.04
CA LEU A 44 -9.06 19.39 8.10
C LEU A 44 -8.44 19.71 6.72
N GLN A 45 -8.57 20.96 6.26
CA GLN A 45 -7.92 21.42 5.03
C GLN A 45 -6.42 21.67 5.20
N ALA A 46 -5.96 22.01 6.40
CA ALA A 46 -4.54 22.17 6.69
C ALA A 46 -3.81 20.82 6.74
N GLU A 47 -4.49 19.75 7.17
CA GLU A 47 -3.94 18.39 7.27
C GLU A 47 -3.95 17.63 5.93
N LYS A 48 -4.77 18.07 4.96
CA LYS A 48 -4.79 17.50 3.62
C LYS A 48 -3.52 17.88 2.85
N SER A 49 -2.58 16.95 2.79
CA SER A 49 -1.33 17.06 2.01
C SER A 49 -1.61 17.59 0.59
N ARG A 50 -1.02 18.74 0.29
CA ARG A 50 -1.26 19.54 -0.92
C ARG A 50 -0.44 19.04 -2.11
N ILE A 51 -0.54 17.76 -2.46
CA ILE A 51 -0.11 17.35 -3.81
C ILE A 51 -1.26 17.69 -4.74
N HIS A 52 -1.01 18.56 -5.72
CA HIS A 52 -2.05 18.95 -6.65
C HIS A 52 -2.51 17.70 -7.43
N PRO A 53 -3.82 17.45 -7.62
CA PRO A 53 -4.30 16.20 -8.24
C PRO A 53 -3.65 15.85 -9.58
N LYS A 54 -3.32 16.88 -10.38
CA LYS A 54 -2.60 16.69 -11.66
C LYS A 54 -1.17 16.16 -11.48
N GLU A 55 -0.46 16.62 -10.45
CA GLU A 55 0.90 16.16 -10.15
C GLU A 55 0.88 14.71 -9.66
N LEU A 56 -0.08 14.37 -8.81
CA LEU A 56 -0.30 13.00 -8.36
C LEU A 56 -0.59 12.06 -9.55
N ILE A 57 -1.48 12.46 -10.46
CA ILE A 57 -1.79 11.67 -11.67
C ILE A 57 -0.53 11.46 -12.53
N ALA A 58 0.27 12.52 -12.73
CA ALA A 58 1.50 12.42 -13.52
C ALA A 58 2.52 11.48 -12.86
N GLU A 59 2.67 11.55 -11.54
CA GLU A 59 3.57 10.67 -10.79
C GLU A 59 3.10 9.21 -10.85
N LEU A 60 1.80 8.96 -10.64
CA LEU A 60 1.22 7.63 -10.72
C LEU A 60 1.37 7.02 -12.11
N ASN A 61 1.14 7.81 -13.17
CA ASN A 61 1.34 7.34 -14.55
C ASN A 61 2.80 6.96 -14.82
N ARG A 62 3.76 7.76 -14.34
CA ARG A 62 5.19 7.42 -14.44
C ARG A 62 5.51 6.14 -13.69
N LYS A 63 4.96 5.95 -12.49
CA LYS A 63 5.17 4.75 -11.68
C LYS A 63 4.59 3.52 -12.36
N ILE A 64 3.37 3.61 -12.89
CA ILE A 64 2.71 2.54 -13.66
C ILE A 64 3.55 2.18 -14.90
N GLY A 65 4.07 3.18 -15.62
CA GLY A 65 4.97 2.95 -16.76
C GLY A 65 6.18 2.10 -16.38
N ARG A 66 6.92 2.52 -15.34
CA ARG A 66 8.08 1.76 -14.84
C ARG A 66 7.72 0.35 -14.40
N MET A 67 6.60 0.19 -13.67
CA MET A 67 6.16 -1.14 -13.24
C MET A 67 5.83 -2.06 -14.41
N ARG A 68 5.30 -1.53 -15.52
CA ARG A 68 5.05 -2.32 -16.74
C ARG A 68 6.35 -2.74 -17.42
N GLU A 69 7.31 -1.83 -17.53
CA GLU A 69 8.63 -2.13 -18.08
C GLU A 69 9.36 -3.20 -17.27
N GLU A 70 9.32 -3.09 -15.95
CA GLU A 70 9.92 -4.07 -15.03
C GLU A 70 9.25 -5.44 -15.13
N LEU A 71 7.91 -5.48 -15.23
CA LEU A 71 7.17 -6.71 -15.41
C LEU A 71 7.53 -7.39 -16.74
N GLU A 72 7.66 -6.62 -17.82
CA GLU A 72 8.05 -7.16 -19.13
C GLU A 72 9.51 -7.64 -19.16
N TYR A 73 10.39 -6.96 -18.42
CA TYR A 73 11.77 -7.43 -18.23
C TYR A 73 11.80 -8.79 -17.53
N TYR A 74 11.09 -8.96 -16.41
CA TYR A 74 11.11 -10.22 -15.68
C TYR A 74 10.47 -11.36 -16.46
N LYS A 75 9.41 -11.10 -17.23
CA LYS A 75 8.85 -12.11 -18.14
C LYS A 75 9.89 -12.62 -19.13
N ARG A 76 10.57 -11.70 -19.82
CA ARG A 76 11.63 -12.07 -20.77
C ARG A 76 12.78 -12.79 -20.08
N LEU A 77 13.19 -12.36 -18.89
CA LEU A 77 14.23 -13.05 -18.13
C LEU A 77 13.84 -14.50 -17.83
N ILE A 78 12.59 -14.73 -17.43
CA ILE A 78 12.08 -16.08 -17.16
C ILE A 78 12.08 -16.91 -18.45
N ASP A 79 11.48 -16.38 -19.51
CA ASP A 79 11.23 -17.11 -20.75
C ASP A 79 12.50 -17.38 -21.55
N GLU A 80 13.40 -16.40 -21.64
CA GLU A 80 14.57 -16.44 -22.51
C GLU A 80 15.81 -17.01 -21.80
N ALA A 81 15.91 -16.91 -20.47
CA ALA A 81 17.11 -17.32 -19.75
C ALA A 81 16.84 -18.41 -18.70
N LEU A 82 15.87 -18.20 -17.80
CA LEU A 82 15.70 -19.11 -16.66
C LEU A 82 15.09 -20.45 -17.06
N TYR A 83 14.07 -20.48 -17.91
CA TYR A 83 13.48 -21.74 -18.38
C TYR A 83 14.46 -22.59 -19.19
N PRO A 84 15.19 -22.04 -20.17
CA PRO A 84 16.21 -22.80 -20.89
C PRO A 84 17.31 -23.35 -19.97
N LEU A 85 17.83 -22.51 -19.07
CA LEU A 85 18.86 -22.92 -18.11
C LEU A 85 18.38 -24.06 -17.20
N LEU A 86 17.14 -23.97 -16.70
CA LEU A 86 16.55 -25.04 -15.88
C LEU A 86 16.43 -26.33 -16.69
N SER A 87 16.00 -26.25 -17.94
CA SER A 87 15.89 -27.41 -18.83
C SER A 87 17.25 -28.09 -19.06
N ASP A 88 18.30 -27.30 -19.27
CA ASP A 88 19.66 -27.80 -19.44
C ASP A 88 20.18 -28.48 -18.17
N ILE A 89 19.92 -27.89 -17.00
CA ILE A 89 20.30 -28.47 -15.70
C ILE A 89 19.59 -29.81 -15.48
N GLU A 90 18.29 -29.88 -15.75
CA GLU A 90 17.52 -31.12 -15.65
C GLU A 90 18.03 -32.18 -16.63
N HIS A 91 18.36 -31.79 -17.85
CA HIS A 91 18.94 -32.70 -18.84
C HIS A 91 20.28 -33.26 -18.35
N CYS A 92 21.20 -32.40 -17.91
CA CYS A 92 22.50 -32.83 -17.37
C CYS A 92 22.33 -33.76 -16.17
N SER A 93 21.42 -33.43 -15.26
CA SER A 93 21.12 -34.25 -14.09
C SER A 93 20.65 -35.66 -14.48
N ARG A 94 19.75 -35.76 -15.48
CA ARG A 94 19.30 -37.06 -16.01
C ARG A 94 20.44 -37.87 -16.63
N VAL A 95 21.30 -37.22 -17.43
CA VAL A 95 22.43 -37.88 -18.07
C VAL A 95 23.42 -38.42 -17.04
N LEU A 96 23.76 -37.60 -16.04
CA LEU A 96 24.68 -37.98 -14.96
C LEU A 96 24.10 -39.13 -14.13
N ASN A 97 22.85 -39.03 -13.71
CA ASN A 97 22.20 -40.10 -12.94
C ASN A 97 22.17 -41.41 -13.73
N GLY A 98 21.81 -41.37 -15.01
CA GLY A 98 21.83 -42.56 -15.87
C GLY A 98 23.24 -43.14 -16.06
N ALA A 99 24.28 -42.31 -16.12
CA ALA A 99 25.67 -42.77 -16.17
C ALA A 99 26.09 -43.45 -14.87
N VAL A 100 25.75 -42.85 -13.73
CA VAL A 100 26.01 -43.41 -12.41
C VAL A 100 25.33 -44.78 -12.26
N GLU A 101 24.05 -44.90 -12.64
CA GLU A 101 23.31 -46.17 -12.62
C GLU A 101 23.97 -47.26 -13.47
N ARG A 102 24.42 -46.92 -14.69
CA ARG A 102 25.15 -47.86 -15.56
C ARG A 102 26.44 -48.35 -14.92
N CYS A 103 27.26 -47.44 -14.38
CA CYS A 103 28.49 -47.80 -13.69
C CYS A 103 28.24 -48.74 -12.49
N TYR A 104 27.19 -48.48 -11.71
CA TYR A 104 26.80 -49.36 -10.61
C TYR A 104 26.30 -50.73 -11.08
N ALA A 105 25.56 -50.79 -12.19
CA ALA A 105 25.08 -52.04 -12.76
C ALA A 105 26.25 -52.89 -13.30
N GLU A 106 27.16 -52.29 -14.07
CA GLU A 106 28.35 -52.96 -14.60
C GLU A 106 29.30 -53.44 -13.49
N GLY A 107 29.49 -52.62 -12.43
CA GLY A 107 30.27 -52.99 -11.27
C GLY A 107 29.66 -54.12 -10.40
N LYS A 108 28.35 -54.38 -10.52
CA LYS A 108 27.68 -55.53 -9.91
C LYS A 108 27.78 -56.81 -10.76
N VAL A 109 27.91 -56.69 -12.08
CA VAL A 109 28.04 -57.83 -13.00
C VAL A 109 29.48 -58.38 -13.01
N ALA A 110 30.46 -57.56 -12.65
CA ALA A 110 31.88 -57.93 -12.62
C ALA A 110 32.37 -58.57 -11.30
N ARG A 111 31.49 -58.86 -10.32
CA ARG A 111 31.83 -59.52 -9.05
C ARG A 111 31.17 -60.89 -8.93
#